data_AF-A0A660QCI2-F1
#
_entry.id   AF-A0A660QCI2-F1
#
_cell.length_a   1.000
_cell.length_b   1.000
_cell.length_c   1.000
_cell.angle_alpha   90.00
_cell.angle_beta   90.00
_cell.angle_gamma   90.00
#
_symmetry.space_group_name_H-M   'P 1'
#
loop_
_entity.id
_entity.type
_entity.pdbx_description
1 polymer ?
#
loop_
_entity_poly.entity_id
_entity_poly.type
_entity_poly.pdbx_seq_one_letter_code
_entity_poly.pdbx_strand_id
1 'polypeptide(L)'
;MEVSIAFILVAAIIGIGFFSNYFFKKTRIPDIIWLILFGVVIGPIFGIIKSDTLMDYFPLFSALALLTILFEGGSSIKIYKLIRESGDVFLLTTLGFVLSMSVVGIITHFMFGLNWIVSMLLGAIVGGTSSAIVIPTMETWKS
;
A
#
# COMPACT_ATOMS: atom_id res chain seq x y z
N MET A 1 37.15 -8.67 5.62
CA MET A 1 36.18 -8.11 6.59
C MET A 1 34.90 -7.66 5.89
N GLU A 2 34.98 -7.03 4.72
CA GLU A 2 33.79 -6.61 3.94
C GLU A 2 32.92 -7.76 3.43
N VAL A 3 33.53 -8.86 2.98
CA VAL A 3 32.78 -10.03 2.46
C VAL A 3 31.94 -10.70 3.55
N SER A 4 32.45 -10.82 4.77
CA SER A 4 31.68 -11.39 5.90
C SER A 4 30.46 -10.54 6.27
N ILE A 5 30.57 -9.21 6.18
CA ILE A 5 29.46 -8.29 6.45
C ILE A 5 28.37 -8.45 5.39
N ALA A 6 28.75 -8.59 4.11
CA ALA A 6 27.80 -8.85 3.04
C ALA A 6 27.04 -10.18 3.26
N PHE A 7 27.73 -11.25 3.67
CA PHE A 7 27.07 -12.51 3.99
C PHE A 7 26.11 -12.40 5.18
N ILE A 8 26.48 -11.65 6.23
CA ILE A 8 25.62 -11.41 7.39
C ILE A 8 24.38 -10.61 6.99
N LEU A 9 24.53 -9.56 6.17
CA LEU A 9 23.42 -8.75 5.67
C LEU A 9 22.46 -9.59 4.82
N VAL A 10 22.97 -10.39 3.89
CA VAL A 10 22.15 -11.28 3.06
C VAL A 10 21.44 -12.32 3.93
N ALA A 11 22.12 -12.93 4.90
CA ALA A 11 21.52 -13.88 5.83
C ALA A 11 20.43 -13.21 6.70
N ALA A 12 20.63 -11.97 7.13
CA ALA A 12 19.65 -11.21 7.89
C ALA A 12 18.42 -10.87 7.03
N ILE A 13 18.60 -10.42 5.79
CA ILE A 13 17.50 -10.13 4.85
C ILE A 13 16.68 -11.39 4.57
N ILE A 14 17.35 -12.52 4.29
CA ILE A 14 16.67 -13.80 4.05
C ILE A 14 15.95 -14.27 5.32
N GLY A 15 16.58 -14.14 6.49
CA GLY A 15 15.99 -14.49 7.77
C GLY A 15 14.73 -13.68 8.07
N ILE A 16 14.77 -12.36 7.88
CA ILE A 16 13.62 -11.47 8.04
C ILE A 16 12.52 -11.83 7.05
N GLY A 17 12.87 -12.10 5.78
CA GLY A 17 11.91 -12.54 4.76
C GLY A 17 11.22 -13.86 5.12
N PHE A 18 11.97 -14.83 5.66
CA PHE A 18 11.43 -16.10 6.12
C PHE A 18 10.50 -15.94 7.32
N PHE A 19 10.90 -15.17 8.34
CA PHE A 19 10.05 -14.91 9.50
C PHE A 19 8.78 -14.13 9.12
N SER A 20 8.89 -13.17 8.21
CA SER A 20 7.75 -12.42 7.67
C SER A 20 6.75 -13.35 6.96
N ASN A 21 7.24 -14.24 6.09
CA ASN A 21 6.39 -15.22 5.39
C ASN A 21 5.79 -16.26 6.37
N TYR A 22 6.52 -16.65 7.41
CA TYR A 22 6.01 -17.54 8.45
C TYR A 22 4.88 -16.90 9.26
N PHE A 23 5.03 -15.63 9.65
CA PHE A 23 3.98 -14.87 10.33
C PHE A 23 2.75 -14.66 9.43
N PHE A 24 2.96 -14.39 8.14
CA PHE A 24 1.89 -14.28 7.16
C PHE A 24 1.06 -15.57 7.07
N LYS A 25 1.72 -16.73 6.92
CA LYS A 25 1.05 -18.05 6.87
C LYS A 25 0.31 -18.41 8.15
N LYS A 26 0.84 -18.03 9.31
CA LYS A 26 0.26 -18.41 10.61
C LYS A 26 -0.91 -17.52 11.03
N THR A 27 -0.87 -16.23 10.70
CA THR A 27 -1.87 -15.27 11.18
C THR A 27 -3.02 -15.05 10.20
N ARG A 28 -2.85 -15.35 8.89
CA ARG A 28 -3.84 -15.04 7.83
C ARG A 28 -4.26 -13.56 7.79
N ILE A 29 -3.55 -12.69 8.50
CA ILE A 29 -3.77 -11.24 8.57
C ILE A 29 -2.88 -10.60 7.49
N PRO A 30 -3.42 -9.67 6.68
CA PRO A 30 -2.62 -8.87 5.76
C PRO A 30 -1.39 -8.26 6.44
N ASP A 31 -0.23 -8.38 5.79
CA ASP A 31 1.05 -7.84 6.22
C ASP A 31 0.99 -6.34 6.56
N ILE A 32 0.18 -5.57 5.83
CA ILE A 32 0.00 -4.14 6.06
C ILE A 32 -0.46 -3.79 7.49
N ILE A 33 -1.26 -4.66 8.12
CA ILE A 33 -1.73 -4.45 9.49
C ILE A 33 -0.57 -4.55 10.47
N TRP A 34 0.32 -5.53 10.27
CA TRP A 34 1.53 -5.70 11.07
C TRP A 34 2.48 -4.52 10.87
N LEU A 35 2.67 -4.07 9.63
CA LEU A 35 3.53 -2.92 9.32
C LEU A 35 3.05 -1.63 10.00
N ILE A 36 1.74 -1.35 9.96
CA ILE A 36 1.15 -0.20 10.65
C ILE A 36 1.36 -0.32 12.17
N LEU A 37 1.11 -1.50 12.75
CA LEU A 37 1.24 -1.73 14.19
C LEU A 37 2.69 -1.55 14.65
N PHE A 38 3.66 -2.12 13.94
CA PHE A 38 5.07 -1.91 14.25
C PHE A 38 5.48 -0.45 14.11
N GLY A 39 4.99 0.26 13.09
CA GLY A 39 5.24 1.69 12.92
C GLY A 39 4.75 2.52 14.11
N VAL A 40 3.53 2.23 14.60
CA VAL A 40 2.95 2.91 15.77
C VAL A 40 3.71 2.56 17.06
N VAL A 41 4.10 1.29 17.22
CA VAL A 41 4.85 0.86 18.40
C VAL A 41 6.23 1.51 18.44
N ILE A 42 7.00 1.45 17.36
CA ILE A 42 8.38 1.96 17.30
C ILE A 42 8.42 3.50 17.32
N GLY A 43 7.48 4.15 16.62
CA GLY A 43 7.42 5.61 16.51
C GLY A 43 6.89 6.27 17.78
N PRO A 44 5.57 6.51 17.89
CA PRO A 44 5.00 7.28 19.00
C PRO A 44 5.04 6.57 20.36
N ILE A 45 4.95 5.24 20.43
CA ILE A 45 4.89 4.53 21.74
C ILE A 45 6.27 4.43 22.38
N PHE A 46 7.28 3.94 21.66
CA PHE A 46 8.64 3.81 22.19
C PHE A 46 9.50 5.07 21.99
N GLY A 47 9.10 6.01 21.12
CA GLY A 47 9.82 7.27 20.89
C GLY A 47 11.20 7.08 20.25
N ILE A 48 11.49 5.90 19.70
CA ILE A 48 12.80 5.56 19.10
C ILE A 48 13.03 6.39 17.85
N ILE A 49 11.95 6.62 17.09
CA ILE A 49 11.98 7.37 15.83
C ILE A 49 11.24 8.69 16.04
N LYS A 50 11.96 9.82 15.92
CA LYS A 50 11.36 11.16 15.98
C LYS A 50 10.73 11.51 14.65
N SER A 51 9.45 11.90 14.68
CA SER A 51 8.69 12.28 13.49
C SER A 51 9.36 13.41 12.70
N ASP A 52 9.93 14.41 13.39
CA ASP A 52 10.58 15.57 12.73
C ASP A 52 11.74 15.15 11.82
N THR A 53 12.60 14.25 12.31
CA THR A 53 13.71 13.73 11.49
C THR A 53 13.22 12.89 10.32
N LEU A 54 12.06 12.24 10.42
CA LEU A 54 11.50 11.47 9.31
C LEU A 54 10.87 12.38 8.25
N MET A 55 10.29 13.51 8.64
CA MET A 55 9.61 14.41 7.72
C MET A 55 10.54 14.94 6.62
N ASP A 56 11.82 15.17 6.93
CA ASP A 56 12.81 15.62 5.94
C ASP A 56 13.13 14.56 4.87
N TYR A 57 13.11 13.27 5.25
CA TYR A 57 13.38 12.16 4.32
C TYR A 57 12.11 11.56 3.71
N PHE A 58 10.93 11.82 4.29
CA PHE A 58 9.66 11.25 3.88
C PHE A 58 9.33 11.50 2.39
N PRO A 59 9.56 12.69 1.81
CA PRO A 59 9.34 12.92 0.38
C PRO A 59 10.18 11.99 -0.50
N LEU A 60 11.45 11.76 -0.15
CA LEU A 60 12.34 10.88 -0.92
C LEU A 60 11.88 9.42 -0.83
N PHE A 61 11.61 8.92 0.37
CA PHE A 61 11.18 7.54 0.58
C PHE A 61 9.80 7.26 -0.04
N SER A 62 8.85 8.19 0.12
CA SER A 62 7.53 8.07 -0.48
C SER A 62 7.58 8.05 -2.00
N ALA A 63 8.43 8.89 -2.63
CA ALA A 63 8.64 8.88 -4.07
C ALA A 63 9.25 7.56 -4.56
N LEU A 64 10.27 7.03 -3.87
CA LEU A 64 10.87 5.74 -4.21
C LEU A 64 9.86 4.60 -4.05
N ALA A 65 9.09 4.58 -2.96
CA ALA A 65 8.06 3.58 -2.73
C ALA A 65 6.98 3.63 -3.83
N LEU A 66 6.46 4.83 -4.14
CA LEU A 66 5.49 5.05 -5.22
C LEU A 66 6.04 4.59 -6.57
N LEU A 67 7.31 4.93 -6.88
CA LEU A 67 7.98 4.52 -8.11
C LEU A 67 8.04 2.99 -8.20
N THR A 68 8.49 2.31 -7.14
CA THR A 68 8.60 0.85 -7.12
C THR A 68 7.23 0.19 -7.24
N ILE A 69 6.23 0.64 -6.50
CA ILE A 69 4.86 0.09 -6.55
C ILE A 69 4.27 0.27 -7.95
N LEU A 70 4.42 1.45 -8.55
CA LEU A 70 3.89 1.73 -9.88
C LEU A 70 4.65 0.95 -10.97
N PHE A 71 5.97 0.79 -10.81
CA PHE A 71 6.79 0.00 -11.71
C PHE A 71 6.42 -1.48 -11.67
N GLU A 72 6.27 -2.06 -10.47
CA GLU A 72 5.88 -3.46 -10.29
C GLU A 72 4.46 -3.71 -10.79
N GLY A 73 3.52 -2.83 -10.44
CA GLY A 73 2.15 -2.87 -10.93
C GLY A 73 2.07 -2.77 -12.45
N GLY A 74 2.80 -1.82 -13.05
CA GLY A 74 2.85 -1.61 -14.49
C GLY A 74 3.59 -2.70 -15.27
N SER A 75 4.63 -3.30 -14.70
CA SER A 75 5.42 -4.36 -15.36
C SER A 75 4.63 -5.67 -15.52
N SER A 76 3.69 -5.94 -14.60
CA SER A 76 2.80 -7.11 -14.66
C SER A 76 1.71 -7.01 -15.74
N ILE A 77 1.52 -5.82 -16.32
CA ILE A 77 0.44 -5.53 -17.26
C ILE A 77 0.74 -6.10 -18.67
N LYS A 78 -0.15 -6.95 -19.17
CA LYS A 78 -0.13 -7.43 -20.56
C LYS A 78 -0.75 -6.40 -21.50
N ILE A 79 0.07 -5.50 -22.03
CA ILE A 79 -0.34 -4.35 -22.89
C ILE A 79 -1.30 -4.78 -24.01
N TYR A 80 -1.03 -5.91 -24.68
CA TYR A 80 -1.89 -6.43 -25.75
C TYR A 80 -3.32 -6.77 -25.27
N LYS A 81 -3.44 -7.33 -24.06
CA LYS A 81 -4.75 -7.64 -23.46
C LYS A 81 -5.47 -6.36 -23.02
N LEU A 82 -4.74 -5.38 -22.47
CA LEU A 82 -5.34 -4.09 -22.11
C LEU A 82 -5.94 -3.40 -23.32
N ILE A 83 -5.21 -3.29 -24.44
CA ILE A 83 -5.71 -2.59 -25.61
C ILE A 83 -6.96 -3.30 -26.16
N ARG A 84 -6.96 -4.63 -26.19
CA ARG A 84 -8.06 -5.44 -26.71
C ARG A 84 -9.33 -5.41 -25.83
N GLU A 85 -9.18 -5.33 -24.51
CA GLU A 85 -10.30 -5.29 -23.53
C GLU A 85 -10.53 -3.88 -22.95
N SER A 86 -9.92 -2.85 -23.55
CA SER A 86 -9.83 -1.49 -22.96
C SER A 86 -11.17 -0.81 -22.77
N GLY A 87 -12.11 -0.93 -23.72
CA GLY A 87 -13.35 -0.14 -23.71
C GLY A 87 -14.21 -0.34 -22.46
N ASP A 88 -14.61 -1.59 -22.21
CA ASP A 88 -15.49 -1.92 -21.08
C ASP A 88 -14.78 -1.77 -19.74
N VAL A 89 -13.51 -2.19 -19.66
CA VAL A 89 -12.70 -2.10 -18.43
C VAL A 89 -12.43 -0.65 -18.06
N PHE A 90 -12.17 0.23 -19.02
CA PHE A 90 -11.95 1.64 -18.78
C PHE A 90 -13.20 2.33 -18.24
N LEU A 91 -14.36 2.05 -18.85
CA LEU A 91 -15.63 2.62 -18.41
C LEU A 91 -15.98 2.15 -16.99
N LEU A 92 -15.87 0.85 -16.72
CA LEU A 92 -16.12 0.27 -15.39
C LEU A 92 -15.19 0.83 -14.33
N THR A 93 -13.89 0.92 -14.62
CA THR A 93 -12.88 1.42 -13.66
C THR A 93 -13.10 2.91 -13.39
N THR A 94 -13.34 3.71 -14.43
CA THR A 94 -13.55 5.15 -14.28
C THR A 94 -14.84 5.46 -13.54
N LEU A 95 -15.95 4.81 -13.92
CA LEU A 95 -17.23 4.99 -13.23
C LEU A 95 -17.14 4.53 -11.76
N GLY A 96 -16.55 3.37 -11.52
CA GLY A 96 -16.37 2.84 -10.17
C GLY A 96 -15.54 3.77 -9.29
N PHE A 97 -14.42 4.28 -9.82
CA PHE A 97 -13.57 5.23 -9.11
C PHE A 97 -14.28 6.56 -8.83
N VAL A 98 -14.91 7.16 -9.84
CA VAL A 98 -15.62 8.44 -9.68
C VAL A 98 -16.79 8.32 -8.71
N LEU A 99 -17.55 7.24 -8.77
CA LEU A 99 -18.64 6.97 -7.83
C LEU A 99 -18.10 6.79 -6.41
N SER A 100 -17.06 5.97 -6.22
CA SER A 100 -16.42 5.75 -4.91
C SER A 100 -15.88 7.05 -4.32
N MET A 101 -15.11 7.82 -5.11
CA MET A 101 -14.58 9.12 -4.72
C MET A 101 -15.70 10.09 -4.34
N SER A 102 -16.77 10.17 -5.12
CA SER A 102 -17.89 11.07 -4.87
C SER A 102 -18.65 10.69 -3.61
N VAL A 103 -18.94 9.39 -3.41
CA VAL A 103 -19.63 8.89 -2.22
C VAL A 103 -18.81 9.18 -0.96
N VAL A 104 -17.52 8.81 -0.96
CA VAL A 104 -16.63 9.06 0.19
C VAL A 104 -16.45 10.56 0.43
N GLY A 105 -16.30 11.36 -0.63
CA GLY A 105 -16.16 12.82 -0.52
C GLY A 105 -17.41 13.51 0.03
N ILE A 106 -18.60 13.10 -0.40
CA ILE A 106 -19.86 13.62 0.13
C ILE A 106 -20.02 13.22 1.59
N ILE A 107 -19.81 11.94 1.93
CA ILE A 107 -19.91 11.45 3.31
C ILE A 107 -18.95 12.22 4.22
N THR A 108 -17.70 12.39 3.81
CA THR A 108 -16.70 13.09 4.63
C THR A 108 -17.00 14.58 4.78
N HIS A 109 -17.53 15.23 3.75
CA HIS A 109 -17.99 16.62 3.83
C HIS A 109 -19.11 16.79 4.86
N PHE A 110 -20.17 15.97 4.79
CA PHE A 110 -21.34 16.11 5.66
C PHE A 110 -21.12 15.57 7.07
N MET A 111 -20.32 14.52 7.25
CA MET A 111 -20.07 13.94 8.57
C MET A 111 -18.99 14.68 9.36
N PHE A 112 -17.92 15.14 8.70
CA PHE A 112 -16.77 15.78 9.37
C PHE A 112 -16.71 17.29 9.17
N GLY A 113 -17.62 17.88 8.37
CA GLY A 113 -17.65 19.32 8.12
C GLY A 113 -16.45 19.86 7.32
N LEU A 114 -15.72 18.98 6.63
CA LEU A 114 -14.51 19.33 5.88
C LEU A 114 -14.86 20.16 4.64
N ASN A 115 -13.97 21.01 4.14
CA ASN A 115 -14.18 21.71 2.87
C ASN A 115 -14.28 20.71 1.71
N TRP A 116 -15.15 20.97 0.72
CA TRP A 116 -15.31 20.17 -0.50
C TRP A 116 -14.00 19.72 -1.14
N ILE A 117 -13.00 20.60 -1.22
CA ILE A 117 -11.69 20.24 -1.80
C ILE A 117 -11.01 19.14 -0.99
N VAL A 118 -10.99 19.29 0.35
CA VAL A 118 -10.35 18.33 1.26
C VAL A 118 -11.13 17.01 1.27
N SER A 119 -12.46 17.08 1.29
CA SER A 119 -13.31 15.88 1.26
C SER A 119 -13.15 15.09 -0.03
N MET A 120 -13.10 15.77 -1.18
CA MET A 120 -12.87 15.11 -2.46
C MET A 120 -11.45 14.54 -2.58
N LEU A 121 -10.43 15.23 -2.03
CA LEU A 121 -9.08 14.68 -1.94
C LEU A 121 -9.03 13.40 -1.11
N LEU A 122 -9.70 13.37 0.05
CA LEU A 122 -9.83 12.15 0.85
C LEU A 122 -10.57 11.06 0.08
N GLY A 123 -11.65 11.41 -0.63
CA GLY A 123 -12.35 10.49 -1.52
C GLY A 123 -11.45 9.90 -2.61
N ALA A 124 -10.55 10.69 -3.20
CA ALA A 124 -9.61 10.21 -4.22
C ALA A 124 -8.54 9.28 -3.63
N ILE A 125 -8.04 9.59 -2.43
CA ILE A 125 -7.04 8.76 -1.72
C ILE A 125 -7.63 7.39 -1.38
N VAL A 126 -8.87 7.35 -0.89
CA VAL A 126 -9.53 6.11 -0.44
C VAL A 126 -10.24 5.37 -1.58
N GLY A 127 -10.66 6.08 -2.62
CA GLY A 127 -11.42 5.51 -3.74
C GLY A 127 -10.64 4.55 -4.62
N GLY A 128 -9.30 4.54 -4.52
CA GLY A 128 -8.44 3.61 -5.23
C GLY A 128 -8.48 2.19 -4.67
N THR A 129 -8.61 1.18 -5.54
CA THR A 129 -8.58 -0.22 -5.13
C THR A 129 -7.16 -0.77 -5.11
N SER A 130 -6.73 -1.40 -4.01
CA SER A 130 -5.44 -2.09 -3.92
C SER A 130 -5.59 -3.58 -4.26
N SER A 131 -5.21 -3.96 -5.48
CA SER A 131 -5.20 -5.37 -5.93
C SER A 131 -4.22 -6.24 -5.12
N ALA A 132 -3.14 -5.64 -4.60
CA ALA A 132 -2.14 -6.30 -3.77
C ALA A 132 -2.70 -6.89 -2.47
N ILE A 133 -3.84 -6.38 -1.97
CA ILE A 133 -4.47 -6.87 -0.74
C ILE A 133 -5.63 -7.82 -1.07
N VAL A 134 -6.43 -7.49 -2.08
CA VAL A 134 -7.65 -8.25 -2.42
C VAL A 134 -7.30 -9.65 -2.95
N ILE A 135 -6.31 -9.76 -3.85
CA ILE A 135 -5.92 -11.03 -4.47
C ILE A 135 -5.47 -12.07 -3.42
N PRO A 136 -4.47 -11.79 -2.56
CA PRO A 136 -4.03 -12.77 -1.56
C PRO A 136 -5.10 -13.08 -0.52
N THR A 137 -5.97 -12.13 -0.19
CA THR A 137 -7.09 -12.37 0.74
C THR A 137 -8.12 -13.33 0.14
N MET A 138 -8.44 -13.19 -1.15
CA MET A 138 -9.35 -14.10 -1.86
C MET A 138 -8.78 -15.51 -2.01
N GLU A 139 -7.48 -15.65 -2.26
CA GLU A 139 -6.82 -16.95 -2.33
C GLU A 139 -6.80 -17.66 -0.97
N THR A 140 -6.60 -16.90 0.12
CA THR A 140 -6.61 -17.45 1.49
C THR A 140 -7.99 -17.94 1.92
N TRP A 141 -9.07 -17.34 1.40
CA TRP A 141 -10.46 -17.74 1.68
C TRP A 141 -10.92 -18.98 0.90
N LYS A 142 -10.18 -19.40 -0.12
CA LYS A 142 -10.52 -20.57 -0.94
C LYS A 142 -9.98 -21.90 -0.38
N SER A 143 -9.35 -21.89 0.81
CA SER A 143 -8.91 -23.09 1.56
C SER A 143 -9.90 -23.47 2.64
#